data_AF-A0A8S0S5F7-F1
#
_entry.id   AF-A0A8S0S5F7-F1
#
_cell.length_a   1.000
_cell.length_b   1.000
_cell.length_c   1.000
_cell.angle_alpha   90.00
_cell.angle_beta   90.00
_cell.angle_gamma   90.00
#
_symmetry.space_group_name_H-M   'P 1'
#
loop_
_entity.id
_entity.type
_entity.pdbx_description
1 polymer ?
#
loop_
_entity_poly.entity_id
_entity_poly.type
_entity_poly.pdbx_seq_one_letter_code
_entity_poly.pdbx_strand_id
1 'polypeptide(L)'
;MTLKENFQKLYEDMKRRIESAVEKGCISNDIKDQHRGFLEWNSKVTKKDHQSIVKIIIDGWNPNAIDIEGNKLPTLVYLSREKRPGWAHNFKAGSMNALTRVSSKITNAPIILNLDCDMYANDPDAIRDALCFFMDEERGHQTSYVQYPQRYDNITKNDIYSNVAFATNKIELAGIDGFGGTLYCGTGCFHRRESLCGNKYSKDHKFELHNEKSNTKGKTVQELEEECKPLANCNYEKGTQWGKEMGLVYGCPVEDIVTGLTIQCRGWKPVFYNPTKHAFLGIAPTTLDVALIQFKRWAEGLFQIFFSKYCPFIYGHGKINLGAQMGYCVYLLWAPVSLPTMYYVIIPALGLLHNVPLFPEVSSLWFLPFAYVFAAKTIYSLVEDLICGDTLKGWWNLQRMWIIRRTTSYLFAFIDTVIWQLGFAQTSFSVTAKVVDDDVLKRYQQEIMEFGTLSIMFTIIATIALLNLFSLGWGIKNVVFGTILMDLEKFIPQMTISGLLVLLNIPVYQAFFRNDKGCLPSSIVFKSIVIASLACLMPIY
;
A
#
# COMPACT_ATOMS: atom_id res chain seq x y z
N MET A 1 -0.48 -44.94 0.65
CA MET A 1 -0.75 -43.51 0.47
C MET A 1 0.45 -42.77 1.02
N THR A 2 1.15 -41.99 0.20
CA THR A 2 2.36 -41.27 0.64
C THR A 2 1.99 -40.21 1.68
N LEU A 3 2.94 -39.80 2.54
CA LEU A 3 2.72 -38.74 3.53
C LEU A 3 2.11 -37.48 2.87
N LYS A 4 2.58 -37.15 1.66
CA LYS A 4 2.10 -36.04 0.82
C LYS A 4 0.63 -36.20 0.42
N GLU A 5 0.20 -37.38 -0.02
CA GLU A 5 -1.20 -37.66 -0.37
C GLU A 5 -2.12 -37.54 0.87
N ASN A 6 -1.65 -37.98 2.04
CA ASN A 6 -2.41 -37.84 3.29
C ASN A 6 -2.61 -36.37 3.67
N PHE A 7 -1.55 -35.55 3.62
CA PHE A 7 -1.65 -34.12 3.87
C PHE A 7 -2.55 -33.41 2.87
N GLN A 8 -2.45 -33.75 1.58
CA GLN A 8 -3.32 -33.18 0.56
C GLN A 8 -4.80 -33.50 0.84
N LYS A 9 -5.12 -34.74 1.24
CA LYS A 9 -6.49 -35.13 1.60
C LYS A 9 -7.01 -34.35 2.82
N LEU A 10 -6.18 -34.17 3.86
CA LEU A 10 -6.54 -33.39 5.04
C LEU A 10 -6.76 -31.91 4.71
N TYR A 11 -5.91 -31.35 3.83
CA TYR A 11 -6.06 -29.98 3.34
C TYR A 11 -7.37 -29.79 2.56
N GLU A 12 -7.67 -30.66 1.59
CA GLU A 12 -8.91 -30.58 0.81
C GLU A 12 -10.16 -30.78 1.67
N ASP A 13 -10.08 -31.60 2.73
CA ASP A 13 -11.16 -31.71 3.70
C ASP A 13 -11.36 -30.42 4.51
N MET A 14 -10.29 -29.83 5.03
CA MET A 14 -10.34 -28.54 5.72
C MET A 14 -10.91 -27.44 4.81
N LYS A 15 -10.43 -27.36 3.57
CA LYS A 15 -10.90 -26.39 2.57
C LYS A 15 -12.39 -26.51 2.34
N ARG A 16 -12.90 -27.71 2.05
CA ARG A 16 -14.34 -27.96 1.86
C ARG A 16 -15.18 -27.58 3.08
N ARG A 17 -14.69 -27.84 4.30
CA ARG A 17 -15.38 -27.43 5.54
C ARG A 17 -15.48 -25.91 5.66
N ILE A 18 -14.41 -25.18 5.34
CA ILE A 18 -14.38 -23.72 5.34
C ILE A 18 -15.32 -23.17 4.27
N GLU A 19 -15.22 -23.65 3.03
CA GLU A 19 -16.08 -23.24 1.91
C GLU A 19 -17.55 -23.46 2.23
N SER A 20 -17.92 -24.63 2.78
CA SER A 20 -19.30 -24.91 3.18
C SER A 20 -19.81 -23.95 4.27
N ALA A 21 -18.95 -23.57 5.23
CA ALA A 21 -19.33 -22.60 6.26
C ALA A 21 -19.50 -21.18 5.69
N VAL A 22 -18.67 -20.79 4.72
CA VAL A 22 -18.77 -19.50 4.01
C VAL A 22 -20.04 -19.44 3.18
N GLU A 23 -20.33 -20.47 2.39
CA GLU A 23 -21.54 -20.57 1.55
C GLU A 23 -22.82 -20.54 2.39
N LYS A 24 -22.84 -21.27 3.52
CA LYS A 24 -23.99 -21.29 4.43
C LYS A 24 -24.13 -20.02 5.26
N GLY A 25 -23.07 -19.21 5.35
CA GLY A 25 -22.99 -18.06 6.27
C GLY A 25 -23.11 -18.44 7.76
N CYS A 26 -23.02 -19.73 8.09
CA CYS A 26 -23.14 -20.25 9.44
C CYS A 26 -22.43 -21.60 9.60
N ILE A 27 -22.14 -21.93 10.86
CA ILE A 27 -21.57 -23.23 11.27
C ILE A 27 -22.64 -24.08 11.95
N SER A 28 -22.46 -25.40 11.98
CA SER A 28 -23.39 -26.32 12.64
C SER A 28 -23.49 -26.05 14.15
N ASN A 29 -24.62 -26.41 14.75
CA ASN A 29 -24.83 -26.25 16.20
C ASN A 29 -23.81 -27.06 17.00
N ASP A 30 -23.46 -28.27 16.54
CA ASP A 30 -22.42 -29.10 17.17
C ASP A 30 -21.07 -28.35 17.30
N ILE A 31 -20.67 -27.59 16.27
CA ILE A 31 -19.43 -26.80 16.31
C ILE A 31 -19.59 -25.57 17.22
N LYS A 32 -20.78 -24.95 17.24
CA LYS A 32 -21.06 -23.82 18.15
C LYS A 32 -20.95 -24.25 19.61
N ASP A 33 -21.52 -25.40 19.95
CA ASP A 33 -21.56 -25.92 21.32
C ASP A 33 -20.17 -26.33 21.82
N GLN A 34 -19.26 -26.69 20.92
CA GLN A 34 -17.85 -27.00 21.25
C GLN A 34 -17.01 -25.77 21.63
N HIS A 35 -17.44 -24.55 21.27
CA HIS A 35 -16.66 -23.34 21.51
C HIS A 35 -17.50 -22.24 22.19
N ARG A 36 -17.25 -22.05 23.50
CA ARG A 36 -17.93 -21.03 24.34
C ARG A 36 -17.92 -19.61 23.74
N GLY A 37 -16.91 -19.25 22.94
CA GLY A 37 -16.84 -17.94 22.28
C GLY A 37 -17.96 -17.67 21.28
N PHE A 38 -18.55 -18.69 20.66
CA PHE A 38 -19.71 -18.49 19.78
C PHE A 38 -20.98 -18.14 20.54
N LEU A 39 -21.11 -18.55 21.81
CA LEU A 39 -22.25 -18.17 22.67
C LEU A 39 -22.27 -16.66 22.96
N GLU A 40 -21.11 -16.00 22.89
CA GLU A 40 -21.00 -14.55 23.04
C GLU A 40 -21.52 -13.78 21.80
N TRP A 41 -21.61 -14.43 20.63
CA TRP A 41 -22.19 -13.91 19.40
C TRP A 41 -23.66 -14.37 19.25
N ASN A 42 -24.57 -13.74 19.99
CA ASN A 42 -26.01 -14.02 19.89
C ASN A 42 -26.73 -13.06 18.92
N SER A 43 -28.02 -13.32 18.64
CA SER A 43 -28.83 -12.54 17.69
C SER A 43 -29.01 -11.06 18.04
N LYS A 44 -28.67 -10.63 19.26
CA LYS A 44 -28.73 -9.23 19.69
C LYS A 44 -27.44 -8.46 19.36
N VAL A 45 -26.37 -9.15 18.98
CA VAL A 45 -25.06 -8.57 18.69
C VAL A 45 -25.02 -8.07 17.25
N THR A 46 -24.50 -6.86 17.04
CA THR A 46 -24.33 -6.28 15.69
C THR A 46 -22.89 -5.91 15.41
N LYS A 47 -22.53 -5.74 14.14
CA LYS A 47 -21.17 -5.30 13.73
C LYS A 47 -20.72 -3.96 14.32
N LYS A 48 -21.67 -3.13 14.81
CA LYS A 48 -21.44 -1.81 15.40
C LYS A 48 -21.62 -1.78 16.92
N ASP A 49 -22.23 -2.82 17.49
CA ASP A 49 -22.57 -2.89 18.89
C ASP A 49 -22.37 -4.33 19.40
N HIS A 50 -21.20 -4.56 20.00
CA HIS A 50 -20.80 -5.84 20.54
C HIS A 50 -19.70 -5.68 21.58
N GLN A 51 -19.71 -6.57 22.58
CA GLN A 51 -18.65 -6.64 23.61
C GLN A 51 -17.32 -7.13 23.03
N SER A 52 -16.24 -6.97 23.80
CA SER A 52 -14.95 -7.57 23.49
C SER A 52 -14.99 -9.09 23.73
N ILE A 53 -14.29 -9.83 22.87
CA ILE A 53 -14.17 -11.28 22.95
C ILE A 53 -12.68 -11.61 22.87
N VAL A 54 -12.18 -12.27 23.91
CA VAL A 54 -10.82 -12.80 23.97
C VAL A 54 -10.95 -14.31 24.15
N LYS A 55 -10.34 -15.08 23.25
CA LYS A 55 -10.33 -16.54 23.32
C LYS A 55 -8.93 -17.10 23.09
N ILE A 56 -8.44 -17.90 24.02
CA ILE A 56 -7.20 -18.65 23.84
C ILE A 56 -7.58 -19.98 23.19
N ILE A 57 -7.42 -20.05 21.87
CA ILE A 57 -7.81 -21.21 21.06
C ILE A 57 -6.83 -22.37 21.28
N ILE A 58 -5.54 -22.06 21.31
CA ILE A 58 -4.48 -23.00 21.64
C ILE A 58 -3.75 -22.41 22.84
N ASP A 59 -3.85 -23.05 24.00
CA ASP A 59 -3.01 -22.70 25.13
C ASP A 59 -1.69 -23.42 25.02
N GLY A 60 -0.71 -22.77 24.39
CA GLY A 60 0.64 -23.32 24.28
C GLY A 60 1.25 -23.66 25.63
N TRP A 61 0.83 -23.12 26.77
CA TRP A 61 1.40 -23.48 28.08
C TRP A 61 0.86 -24.81 28.63
N ASN A 62 -0.26 -25.29 28.07
CA ASN A 62 -0.83 -26.57 28.41
C ASN A 62 0.07 -27.72 27.87
N PRO A 63 0.51 -28.67 28.72
CA PRO A 63 1.28 -29.83 28.27
C PRO A 63 0.59 -30.68 27.20
N ASN A 64 -0.75 -30.61 27.09
CA ASN A 64 -1.53 -31.33 26.10
C ASN A 64 -1.67 -30.58 24.77
N ALA A 65 -1.20 -29.32 24.67
CA ALA A 65 -1.18 -28.57 23.42
C ALA A 65 0.04 -28.96 22.58
N ILE A 66 0.01 -30.20 22.10
CA ILE A 66 1.07 -30.83 21.30
C ILE A 66 0.54 -31.28 19.95
N ASP A 67 1.41 -31.32 18.95
CA ASP A 67 1.13 -31.94 17.65
C ASP A 67 1.18 -33.48 17.74
N ILE A 68 0.97 -34.14 16.59
CA ILE A 68 0.98 -35.60 16.49
C ILE A 68 2.35 -36.24 16.77
N GLU A 69 3.43 -35.45 16.72
CA GLU A 69 4.80 -35.87 17.01
C GLU A 69 5.20 -35.57 18.46
N GLY A 70 4.31 -34.94 19.25
CA GLY A 70 4.56 -34.53 20.62
C GLY A 70 5.24 -33.17 20.76
N ASN A 71 5.39 -32.40 19.69
CA ASN A 71 5.96 -31.06 19.75
C ASN A 71 4.93 -30.05 20.23
N LYS A 72 5.36 -29.12 21.07
CA LYS A 72 4.52 -28.06 21.64
C LYS A 72 4.00 -27.10 20.56
N LEU A 73 2.70 -26.86 20.56
CA LEU A 73 2.06 -25.89 19.66
C LEU A 73 2.18 -24.46 20.21
N PRO A 74 2.30 -23.44 19.34
CA PRO A 74 2.30 -22.04 19.77
C PRO A 74 0.94 -21.61 20.31
N THR A 75 0.94 -20.68 21.27
CA THR A 75 -0.30 -20.09 21.78
C THR A 75 -1.02 -19.31 20.67
N LEU A 76 -2.29 -19.62 20.45
CA LEU A 76 -3.16 -18.94 19.48
C LEU A 76 -4.28 -18.22 20.22
N VAL A 77 -4.38 -16.91 20.02
CA VAL A 77 -5.38 -16.05 20.66
C VAL A 77 -6.23 -15.36 19.60
N TYR A 78 -7.55 -15.48 19.73
CA TYR A 78 -8.52 -14.70 18.97
C TYR A 78 -8.98 -13.49 19.78
N LEU A 79 -8.98 -12.33 19.14
CA LEU A 79 -9.44 -11.07 19.72
C LEU A 79 -10.46 -10.39 18.79
N SER A 80 -11.64 -10.11 19.31
CA SER A 80 -12.57 -9.12 18.78
C SER A 80 -12.68 -7.97 19.79
N ARG A 81 -12.41 -6.74 19.35
CA ARG A 81 -12.51 -5.56 20.21
C ARG A 81 -13.95 -5.19 20.48
N GLU A 82 -14.24 -4.54 21.60
CA GLU A 82 -15.57 -3.97 21.81
C GLU A 82 -15.83 -2.86 20.78
N LYS A 83 -17.08 -2.80 20.29
CA LYS A 83 -17.59 -1.68 19.51
C LYS A 83 -18.92 -1.24 20.09
N ARG A 84 -19.09 0.07 20.26
CA ARG A 84 -20.35 0.69 20.70
C ARG A 84 -20.70 1.86 19.78
N PRO A 85 -21.99 2.12 19.53
CA PRO A 85 -22.42 3.34 18.84
C PRO A 85 -21.86 4.60 19.52
N GLY A 86 -21.40 5.56 18.72
CA GLY A 86 -20.83 6.83 19.21
C GLY A 86 -19.34 6.77 19.58
N TRP A 87 -18.68 5.60 19.54
CA TRP A 87 -17.23 5.48 19.78
C TRP A 87 -16.46 5.26 18.48
N ALA A 88 -15.45 6.10 18.24
CA ALA A 88 -14.54 5.92 17.11
C ALA A 88 -13.66 4.68 17.32
N HIS A 89 -13.63 3.77 16.33
CA HIS A 89 -12.89 2.51 16.44
C HIS A 89 -11.48 2.54 15.79
N ASN A 90 -11.14 3.61 15.07
CA ASN A 90 -9.81 3.88 14.49
C ASN A 90 -9.28 2.75 13.58
N PHE A 91 -10.16 2.11 12.80
CA PHE A 91 -9.83 1.08 11.80
C PHE A 91 -8.75 0.08 12.26
N LYS A 92 -7.66 -0.08 11.47
CA LYS A 92 -6.55 -1.00 11.72
C LYS A 92 -5.70 -0.56 12.91
N ALA A 93 -5.39 0.73 13.03
CA ALA A 93 -4.66 1.31 14.16
C ALA A 93 -5.24 0.88 15.52
N GLY A 94 -6.56 1.03 15.71
CA GLY A 94 -7.22 0.64 16.95
C GLY A 94 -7.19 -0.88 17.21
N SER A 95 -7.20 -1.69 16.14
CA SER A 95 -7.09 -3.15 16.25
C SER A 95 -5.70 -3.57 16.72
N MET A 96 -4.65 -3.00 16.12
CA MET A 96 -3.26 -3.25 16.51
C MET A 96 -2.97 -2.78 17.95
N ASN A 97 -3.55 -1.65 18.36
CA ASN A 97 -3.39 -1.13 19.73
C ASN A 97 -4.03 -2.05 20.77
N ALA A 98 -5.26 -2.54 20.53
CA ALA A 98 -5.88 -3.50 21.44
C ALA A 98 -5.11 -4.83 21.48
N LEU A 99 -4.63 -5.33 20.33
CA LEU A 99 -3.78 -6.53 20.27
C LEU A 99 -2.51 -6.34 21.11
N THR A 100 -1.87 -5.18 21.02
CA THR A 100 -0.65 -4.87 21.78
C THR A 100 -0.91 -4.92 23.29
N ARG A 101 -2.05 -4.36 23.74
CA ARG A 101 -2.46 -4.38 25.16
C ARG A 101 -2.84 -5.77 25.65
N VAL A 102 -3.66 -6.51 24.91
CA VAL A 102 -4.06 -7.86 25.29
C VAL A 102 -2.84 -8.79 25.34
N SER A 103 -1.95 -8.68 24.33
CA SER A 103 -0.70 -9.44 24.28
C SER A 103 0.20 -9.18 25.48
N SER A 104 0.22 -7.96 26.05
CA SER A 104 1.05 -7.67 27.23
C SER A 104 0.61 -8.39 28.50
N LYS A 105 -0.65 -8.84 28.59
CA LYS A 105 -1.12 -9.69 29.69
C LYS A 105 -0.89 -11.17 29.48
N ILE A 106 -0.97 -11.65 28.24
CA ILE A 106 -0.89 -13.08 27.94
C ILE A 106 0.58 -13.55 27.85
N THR A 107 1.37 -12.93 26.98
CA THR A 107 2.75 -13.38 26.70
C THR A 107 3.80 -12.30 26.91
N ASN A 108 3.43 -11.02 26.84
CA ASN A 108 4.30 -9.86 26.97
C ASN A 108 5.58 -9.92 26.11
N ALA A 109 5.50 -10.53 24.92
CA ALA A 109 6.67 -10.73 24.05
C ALA A 109 7.34 -9.38 23.71
N PRO A 110 8.68 -9.25 23.83
CA PRO A 110 9.39 -7.99 23.61
C PRO A 110 9.42 -7.55 22.14
N ILE A 111 9.27 -8.49 21.22
CA ILE A 111 9.20 -8.26 19.78
C ILE A 111 7.79 -8.61 19.28
N ILE A 112 7.25 -7.77 18.40
CA ILE A 112 5.91 -7.89 17.82
C ILE A 112 6.05 -7.87 16.30
N LEU A 113 5.67 -8.95 15.63
CA LEU A 113 5.48 -8.94 14.17
C LEU A 113 4.08 -8.44 13.86
N ASN A 114 3.96 -7.49 12.93
CA ASN A 114 2.70 -7.18 12.29
C ASN A 114 2.62 -7.80 10.88
N LEU A 115 1.44 -8.30 10.51
CA LEU A 115 1.23 -8.90 9.21
C LEU A 115 -0.23 -8.68 8.79
N ASP A 116 -0.44 -8.24 7.55
CA ASP A 116 -1.77 -8.12 6.96
C ASP A 116 -2.34 -9.48 6.54
N CYS A 117 -3.66 -9.57 6.42
CA CYS A 117 -4.35 -10.84 6.12
C CYS A 117 -4.10 -11.38 4.71
N ASP A 118 -3.61 -10.52 3.80
CA ASP A 118 -3.21 -10.85 2.45
C ASP A 118 -1.70 -11.09 2.32
N MET A 119 -0.97 -11.16 3.45
CA MET A 119 0.46 -11.43 3.53
C MET A 119 0.71 -12.68 4.39
N TYR A 120 1.69 -13.50 4.00
CA TYR A 120 2.14 -14.68 4.74
C TYR A 120 3.67 -14.73 4.84
N ALA A 121 4.16 -15.42 5.87
CA ALA A 121 5.58 -15.72 6.02
C ALA A 121 6.00 -16.78 4.99
N ASN A 122 6.89 -16.41 4.07
CA ASN A 122 7.46 -17.30 3.06
C ASN A 122 8.81 -17.87 3.51
N ASP A 123 9.53 -17.15 4.36
CA ASP A 123 10.78 -17.64 4.95
C ASP A 123 10.62 -17.92 6.44
N PRO A 124 10.74 -19.19 6.90
CA PRO A 124 10.67 -19.50 8.33
C PRO A 124 11.79 -18.84 9.15
N ASP A 125 12.92 -18.51 8.54
CA ASP A 125 14.05 -17.87 9.21
C ASP A 125 13.89 -16.34 9.37
N ALA A 126 12.83 -15.73 8.84
CA ALA A 126 12.62 -14.27 8.89
C ALA A 126 12.66 -13.68 10.31
N ILE A 127 12.17 -14.43 11.31
CA ILE A 127 12.26 -14.01 12.72
C ILE A 127 13.70 -14.02 13.24
N ARG A 128 14.52 -14.99 12.82
CA ARG A 128 15.92 -15.11 13.24
C ARG A 128 16.73 -13.97 12.64
N ASP A 129 16.51 -13.67 11.36
CA ASP A 129 17.11 -12.52 10.68
C ASP A 129 16.76 -11.21 11.38
N ALA A 130 15.49 -11.01 11.74
CA ALA A 130 15.07 -9.82 12.48
C ALA A 130 15.74 -9.74 13.86
N LEU A 131 15.84 -10.86 14.57
CA LEU A 131 16.47 -10.92 15.89
C LEU A 131 17.96 -10.56 15.86
N CYS A 132 18.68 -10.84 14.78
CA CYS A 132 20.07 -10.38 14.62
C CYS A 132 20.21 -8.87 14.82
N PHE A 133 19.27 -8.07 14.30
CA PHE A 133 19.30 -6.61 14.47
C PHE A 133 18.89 -6.14 15.87
N PHE A 134 18.04 -6.88 16.58
CA PHE A 134 17.63 -6.53 17.94
C PHE A 134 18.63 -6.98 19.00
N MET A 135 19.33 -8.08 18.74
CA MET A 135 20.30 -8.71 19.65
C MET A 135 21.74 -8.29 19.38
N ASP A 136 21.99 -7.46 18.37
CA ASP A 136 23.31 -6.89 18.12
C ASP A 136 23.84 -6.16 19.38
N GLU A 137 25.05 -6.49 19.79
CA GLU A 137 25.61 -6.02 21.07
C GLU A 137 25.90 -4.51 21.07
N GLU A 138 26.22 -3.94 19.91
CA GLU A 138 26.59 -2.52 19.76
C GLU A 138 25.37 -1.64 19.51
N ARG A 139 24.42 -2.11 18.71
CA ARG A 139 23.33 -1.30 18.13
C ARG A 139 21.94 -1.87 18.39
N GLY A 140 21.83 -3.11 18.86
CA GLY A 140 20.52 -3.75 19.07
C GLY A 140 19.62 -2.99 20.03
N HIS A 141 20.22 -2.36 21.04
CA HIS A 141 19.51 -1.55 22.03
C HIS A 141 18.84 -0.29 21.48
N GLN A 142 19.27 0.24 20.32
CA GLN A 142 18.62 1.37 19.64
C GLN A 142 17.65 0.96 18.53
N THR A 143 17.63 -0.31 18.12
CA THR A 143 16.77 -0.83 17.06
C THR A 143 15.28 -0.78 17.49
N SER A 144 14.45 0.03 16.82
CA SER A 144 13.01 0.07 17.08
C SER A 144 12.22 -0.94 16.28
N TYR A 145 12.48 -1.03 14.98
CA TYR A 145 11.79 -1.97 14.12
C TYR A 145 12.61 -2.34 12.89
N VAL A 146 12.34 -3.54 12.36
CA VAL A 146 12.95 -4.08 11.15
C VAL A 146 11.84 -4.24 10.11
N GLN A 147 11.85 -3.38 9.08
CA GLN A 147 10.89 -3.38 7.98
C GLN A 147 11.42 -4.24 6.84
N TYR A 148 10.62 -5.21 6.40
CA TYR A 148 10.87 -5.98 5.19
C TYR A 148 10.14 -5.38 3.97
N PRO A 149 10.62 -5.57 2.73
CA PRO A 149 9.92 -5.10 1.54
C PRO A 149 8.58 -5.82 1.35
N GLN A 150 7.57 -5.11 0.86
CA GLN A 150 6.32 -5.72 0.42
C GLN A 150 6.54 -6.45 -0.92
N ARG A 151 6.42 -7.77 -0.91
CA ARG A 151 6.54 -8.65 -2.10
C ARG A 151 5.26 -9.44 -2.28
N TYR A 152 5.01 -9.88 -3.51
CA TYR A 152 3.77 -10.54 -3.88
C TYR A 152 4.03 -11.79 -4.72
N ASP A 153 3.20 -12.83 -4.56
CA ASP A 153 3.35 -14.12 -5.25
C ASP A 153 2.59 -14.19 -6.58
N ASN A 154 1.53 -13.40 -6.73
CA ASN A 154 0.68 -13.35 -7.90
C ASN A 154 1.14 -12.31 -8.94
N ILE A 155 2.44 -11.99 -9.01
CA ILE A 155 2.96 -11.00 -9.97
C ILE A 155 3.29 -11.69 -11.29
N THR A 156 2.80 -11.13 -12.39
CA THR A 156 3.16 -11.60 -13.74
C THR A 156 4.59 -11.20 -14.10
N LYS A 157 5.16 -11.83 -15.14
CA LYS A 157 6.52 -11.54 -15.60
C LYS A 157 6.75 -10.05 -15.89
N ASN A 158 5.76 -9.39 -16.50
CA ASN A 158 5.82 -7.96 -16.78
C ASN A 158 4.69 -7.28 -16.00
N ASP A 159 4.95 -6.93 -14.74
CA ASP A 159 3.97 -6.38 -13.79
C ASP A 159 3.15 -5.24 -14.42
N ILE A 160 1.93 -5.55 -14.88
CA ILE A 160 1.12 -4.66 -15.72
C ILE A 160 0.57 -3.45 -14.95
N TYR A 161 0.49 -3.57 -13.63
CA TYR A 161 0.02 -2.51 -12.75
C TYR A 161 1.14 -1.94 -11.87
N SER A 162 2.36 -2.45 -12.00
CA SER A 162 3.56 -2.00 -11.28
C SER A 162 3.33 -1.98 -9.76
N ASN A 163 2.78 -3.08 -9.25
CA ASN A 163 2.47 -3.32 -7.86
C ASN A 163 3.74 -3.47 -7.00
N VAL A 164 4.81 -4.08 -7.54
CA VAL A 164 6.03 -4.38 -6.77
C VAL A 164 6.96 -3.17 -6.65
N ALA A 165 7.04 -2.33 -7.70
CA ALA A 165 8.01 -1.23 -7.82
C ALA A 165 9.43 -1.65 -7.37
N PHE A 166 10.11 -2.45 -8.20
CA PHE A 166 11.38 -3.11 -7.85
C PHE A 166 12.47 -2.13 -7.38
N ALA A 167 12.69 -1.03 -8.11
CA ALA A 167 13.64 0.00 -7.73
C ALA A 167 13.29 0.68 -6.39
N THR A 168 12.00 0.94 -6.12
CA THR A 168 11.57 1.49 -4.81
C THR A 168 12.01 0.58 -3.66
N ASN A 169 11.74 -0.72 -3.77
CA ASN A 169 12.07 -1.67 -2.70
C ASN A 169 13.57 -1.95 -2.57
N LYS A 170 14.36 -1.90 -3.65
CA LYS A 170 15.80 -2.24 -3.63
C LYS A 170 16.72 -1.05 -3.45
N ILE A 171 16.34 0.11 -3.98
CA ILE A 171 17.18 1.31 -4.04
C ILE A 171 16.60 2.42 -3.16
N GLU A 172 15.35 2.84 -3.39
CA GLU A 172 14.81 4.03 -2.71
C GLU A 172 14.70 3.83 -1.20
N LEU A 173 14.01 2.77 -0.75
CA LEU A 173 13.82 2.50 0.68
C LEU A 173 15.14 2.22 1.40
N ALA A 174 16.07 1.51 0.75
CA ALA A 174 17.42 1.30 1.27
C ALA A 174 18.23 2.60 1.34
N GLY A 175 18.04 3.50 0.37
CA GLY A 175 18.68 4.81 0.35
C GLY A 175 18.21 5.72 1.49
N ILE A 176 16.91 5.69 1.82
CA ILE A 176 16.36 6.42 2.98
C ILE A 176 16.91 5.83 4.28
N ASP A 177 17.01 4.49 4.37
CA ASP A 177 17.61 3.80 5.52
C ASP A 177 19.06 4.22 5.75
N GLY A 178 19.82 4.43 4.67
CA GLY A 178 21.17 4.98 4.71
C GLY A 178 21.29 6.37 5.36
N PHE A 179 20.22 7.17 5.38
CA PHE A 179 20.14 8.42 6.13
C PHE A 179 19.60 8.26 7.56
N GLY A 180 19.41 7.02 8.01
CA GLY A 180 18.86 6.67 9.32
C GLY A 180 17.34 6.81 9.40
N GLY A 181 16.63 6.80 8.27
CA GLY A 181 15.17 6.82 8.23
C GLY A 181 14.61 5.59 7.51
N THR A 182 13.64 4.90 8.10
CA THR A 182 12.99 3.78 7.42
C THR A 182 11.49 3.87 7.58
N LEU A 183 10.76 3.84 6.48
CA LEU A 183 9.30 3.91 6.52
C LEU A 183 8.73 2.63 7.16
N TYR A 184 7.79 2.80 8.09
CA TYR A 184 6.96 1.68 8.54
C TYR A 184 5.78 1.54 7.58
N CYS A 185 5.78 0.47 6.79
CA CYS A 185 4.85 0.25 5.66
C CYS A 185 3.70 -0.70 6.02
N GLY A 186 3.32 -0.77 7.29
CA GLY A 186 2.05 -1.38 7.72
C GLY A 186 1.98 -2.90 7.75
N THR A 187 2.97 -3.63 7.23
CA THR A 187 3.03 -5.11 7.23
C THR A 187 4.48 -5.60 7.13
N GLY A 188 4.74 -6.85 7.52
CA GLY A 188 6.07 -7.47 7.41
C GLY A 188 7.12 -6.72 8.23
N CYS A 189 6.74 -6.21 9.41
CA CYS A 189 7.60 -5.39 10.25
C CYS A 189 7.68 -5.99 11.66
N PHE A 190 8.89 -6.24 12.13
CA PHE A 190 9.13 -6.63 13.51
C PHE A 190 9.38 -5.38 14.34
N HIS A 191 8.59 -5.14 15.37
CA HIS A 191 8.70 -3.99 16.27
C HIS A 191 9.21 -4.42 17.65
N ARG A 192 10.12 -3.64 18.22
CA ARG A 192 10.39 -3.61 19.66
C ARG A 192 9.16 -3.02 20.36
N ARG A 193 8.54 -3.81 21.25
CA ARG A 193 7.33 -3.45 22.00
C ARG A 193 7.44 -2.09 22.68
N GLU A 194 8.56 -1.82 23.35
CA GLU A 194 8.76 -0.57 24.09
C GLU A 194 8.71 0.66 23.19
N SER A 195 9.35 0.58 22.02
CA SER A 195 9.34 1.66 21.03
C SER A 195 7.92 1.90 20.51
N LEU A 196 7.17 0.82 20.21
CA LEU A 196 5.78 0.88 19.78
C LEU A 196 4.86 1.40 20.91
N CYS A 197 5.13 1.05 22.16
CA CYS A 197 4.41 1.51 23.34
C CYS A 197 4.76 2.94 23.76
N GLY A 198 5.52 3.70 22.96
CA GLY A 198 5.72 5.13 23.19
C GLY A 198 6.96 5.52 23.99
N ASN A 199 7.80 4.56 24.38
CA ASN A 199 9.01 4.87 25.14
C ASN A 199 9.96 5.75 24.31
N LYS A 200 10.64 6.68 24.99
CA LYS A 200 11.74 7.44 24.39
C LYS A 200 13.02 6.62 24.50
N TYR A 201 13.84 6.66 23.45
CA TYR A 201 15.13 6.01 23.48
C TYR A 201 16.08 6.74 24.45
N SER A 202 16.83 5.96 25.24
CA SER A 202 17.93 6.43 26.09
C SER A 202 19.13 5.53 25.87
N LYS A 203 20.35 6.08 25.93
CA LYS A 203 21.59 5.30 25.75
C LYS A 203 21.80 4.27 26.86
N ASP A 204 21.27 4.52 28.05
CA ASP A 204 21.35 3.59 29.18
C ASP A 204 20.37 2.41 29.07
N HIS A 205 19.56 2.39 28.01
CA HIS A 205 18.59 1.34 27.76
C HIS A 205 19.30 0.03 27.45
N LYS A 206 19.07 -1.00 28.28
CA LYS A 206 19.50 -2.37 28.02
C LYS A 206 18.33 -3.15 27.44
N PHE A 207 18.56 -3.79 26.30
CA PHE A 207 17.57 -4.70 25.74
C PHE A 207 17.61 -6.02 26.52
N GLU A 208 16.49 -6.35 27.16
CA GLU A 208 16.31 -7.66 27.78
C GLU A 208 15.34 -8.49 26.94
N LEU A 209 15.86 -9.52 26.27
CA LEU A 209 15.03 -10.52 25.58
C LEU A 209 14.32 -11.44 26.59
N HIS A 210 14.86 -11.53 27.81
CA HIS A 210 14.32 -12.36 28.87
C HIS A 210 13.04 -11.75 29.44
N ASN A 211 11.94 -12.47 29.24
CA ASN A 211 10.70 -12.19 29.92
C ASN A 211 10.90 -12.43 31.43
N GLU A 212 10.66 -11.42 32.26
CA GLU A 212 10.19 -11.66 33.62
C GLU A 212 9.05 -12.69 33.56
N LYS A 213 9.08 -13.66 34.48
CA LYS A 213 8.13 -14.78 34.57
C LYS A 213 6.73 -14.35 34.13
N SER A 214 6.22 -14.99 33.07
CA SER A 214 4.85 -14.83 32.57
C SER A 214 3.86 -14.56 33.71
N ASN A 215 3.12 -13.46 33.62
CA ASN A 215 2.07 -13.04 34.56
C ASN A 215 0.92 -14.08 34.72
N THR A 216 1.02 -15.22 34.05
CA THR A 216 0.03 -16.30 34.00
C THR A 216 0.28 -17.43 35.02
N LYS A 217 1.38 -17.39 35.81
CA LYS A 217 1.66 -18.44 36.80
C LYS A 217 0.48 -18.59 37.79
N GLY A 218 -0.23 -19.71 37.68
CA GLY A 218 -1.33 -20.09 38.58
C GLY A 218 -2.73 -19.67 38.12
N LYS A 219 -2.89 -19.03 36.95
CA LYS A 219 -4.20 -18.62 36.43
C LYS A 219 -4.77 -19.65 35.46
N THR A 220 -6.08 -19.86 35.51
CA THR A 220 -6.79 -20.63 34.49
C THR A 220 -6.91 -19.82 33.19
N VAL A 221 -7.08 -20.51 32.06
CA VAL A 221 -7.35 -19.88 30.75
C VAL A 221 -8.55 -18.93 30.83
N GLN A 222 -9.60 -19.32 31.55
CA GLN A 222 -10.82 -18.52 31.68
C GLN A 222 -10.57 -17.22 32.46
N GLU A 223 -9.84 -17.27 33.57
CA GLU A 223 -9.47 -16.08 34.32
C GLU A 223 -8.62 -15.12 33.45
N LEU A 224 -7.69 -15.66 32.67
CA LEU A 224 -6.85 -14.86 31.79
C LEU A 224 -7.65 -14.20 30.65
N GLU A 225 -8.62 -14.91 30.06
CA GLU A 225 -9.54 -14.36 29.06
C GLU A 225 -10.37 -13.20 29.64
N GLU A 226 -10.95 -13.37 30.83
CA GLU A 226 -11.77 -12.35 31.49
C GLU A 226 -10.95 -11.12 31.91
N GLU A 227 -9.72 -11.30 32.39
CA GLU A 227 -8.81 -10.18 32.69
C GLU A 227 -8.39 -9.39 31.44
N CYS A 228 -8.34 -10.03 30.28
CA CYS A 228 -7.95 -9.39 29.03
C CYS A 228 -9.08 -8.60 28.36
N LYS A 229 -10.35 -8.98 28.56
CA LYS A 229 -11.52 -8.34 27.95
C LYS A 229 -11.54 -6.81 28.16
N PRO A 230 -11.35 -6.27 29.38
CA PRO A 230 -11.32 -4.82 29.61
C PRO A 230 -10.27 -4.06 28.79
N LEU A 231 -9.15 -4.69 28.43
CA LEU A 231 -8.09 -4.06 27.63
C LEU A 231 -8.50 -3.80 26.18
N ALA A 232 -9.51 -4.51 25.71
CA ALA A 232 -10.07 -4.40 24.37
C ALA A 232 -11.38 -3.59 24.33
N ASN A 233 -11.77 -2.94 25.43
CA ASN A 233 -12.96 -2.11 25.50
C ASN A 233 -12.80 -0.81 24.71
N CYS A 234 -13.90 -0.28 24.17
CA CYS A 234 -13.87 0.90 23.31
C CYS A 234 -13.51 2.18 24.09
N ASN A 235 -13.72 2.18 25.41
CA ASN A 235 -13.43 3.31 26.29
C ASN A 235 -12.05 3.24 26.97
N TYR A 236 -11.30 2.14 26.80
CA TYR A 236 -10.01 1.94 27.48
C TYR A 236 -9.02 3.08 27.21
N GLU A 237 -9.07 3.63 25.99
CA GLU A 237 -8.10 4.61 25.51
C GLU A 237 -8.45 6.05 25.95
N LYS A 238 -9.65 6.26 26.52
CA LYS A 238 -10.12 7.57 26.96
C LYS A 238 -9.23 8.10 28.09
N GLY A 239 -8.65 9.28 27.90
CA GLY A 239 -7.74 9.91 28.87
C GLY A 239 -6.32 9.34 28.87
N THR A 240 -6.00 8.41 27.97
CA THR A 240 -4.65 7.82 27.85
C THR A 240 -3.86 8.42 26.69
N GLN A 241 -2.61 7.95 26.53
CA GLN A 241 -1.73 8.29 25.40
C GLN A 241 -1.86 7.30 24.22
N TRP A 242 -2.68 6.25 24.33
CA TRP A 242 -2.94 5.31 23.23
C TRP A 242 -3.54 6.02 22.02
N GLY A 243 -2.98 5.74 20.84
CA GLY A 243 -3.38 6.39 19.59
C GLY A 243 -2.87 7.82 19.42
N LYS A 244 -2.17 8.38 20.41
CA LYS A 244 -1.55 9.72 20.33
C LYS A 244 -0.03 9.59 20.28
N GLU A 245 0.53 8.94 21.29
CA GLU A 245 1.96 8.70 21.42
C GLU A 245 2.28 7.21 21.65
N MET A 246 1.33 6.42 22.16
CA MET A 246 1.50 4.97 22.34
C MET A 246 0.74 4.19 21.29
N GLY A 247 1.35 3.12 20.79
CA GLY A 247 0.82 2.27 19.73
C GLY A 247 0.85 2.96 18.37
N LEU A 248 0.00 2.45 17.46
CA LEU A 248 -0.26 3.10 16.18
C LEU A 248 -1.04 4.38 16.40
N VAL A 249 -0.58 5.45 15.77
CA VAL A 249 -1.12 6.81 15.88
C VAL A 249 -2.45 6.93 15.14
N TYR A 250 -3.44 7.61 15.72
CA TYR A 250 -4.76 7.81 15.12
C TYR A 250 -4.86 9.12 14.32
N GLY A 251 -5.92 9.22 13.53
CA GLY A 251 -6.29 10.45 12.82
C GLY A 251 -5.58 10.64 11.48
N CYS A 252 -4.93 9.61 10.95
CA CYS A 252 -4.35 9.60 9.61
C CYS A 252 -4.74 8.29 8.88
N PRO A 253 -5.13 8.34 7.59
CA PRO A 253 -5.42 7.13 6.80
C PRO A 253 -4.22 6.20 6.55
N VAL A 254 -3.00 6.71 6.72
CA VAL A 254 -1.73 5.98 6.65
C VAL A 254 -1.04 6.05 8.02
N GLU A 255 -1.69 5.43 9.02
CA GLU A 255 -1.23 5.45 10.41
C GLU A 255 0.17 4.84 10.58
N ASP A 256 0.55 3.95 9.68
CA ASP A 256 1.81 3.23 9.68
C ASP A 256 2.99 4.20 9.46
N ILE A 257 2.93 5.00 8.40
CA ILE A 257 3.97 5.98 8.07
C ILE A 257 4.17 6.98 9.21
N VAL A 258 3.07 7.51 9.76
CA VAL A 258 3.16 8.48 10.86
C VAL A 258 3.65 7.83 12.15
N THR A 259 3.25 6.58 12.43
CA THR A 259 3.75 5.82 13.60
C THR A 259 5.26 5.62 13.50
N GLY A 260 5.77 5.19 12.33
CA GLY A 260 7.21 5.05 12.10
C GLY A 260 7.97 6.36 12.31
N LEU A 261 7.45 7.47 11.79
CA LEU A 261 8.02 8.81 12.00
C LEU A 261 8.07 9.18 13.49
N THR A 262 6.99 8.95 14.22
CA THR A 262 6.95 9.29 15.66
C THR A 262 7.93 8.46 16.49
N ILE A 263 8.10 7.18 16.16
CA ILE A 263 9.09 6.31 16.80
C ILE A 263 10.51 6.83 16.55
N GLN A 264 10.85 7.18 15.31
CA GLN A 264 12.16 7.73 14.97
C GLN A 264 12.42 9.06 15.67
N CYS A 265 11.41 9.93 15.75
CA CYS A 265 11.51 11.22 16.45
C CYS A 265 11.68 11.08 17.97
N ARG A 266 11.47 9.89 18.54
CA ARG A 266 11.78 9.57 19.94
C ARG A 266 13.22 9.08 20.15
N GLY A 267 14.06 9.14 19.11
CA GLY A 267 15.48 8.79 19.16
C GLY A 267 15.78 7.35 18.74
N TRP A 268 14.77 6.52 18.50
CA TRP A 268 14.96 5.13 18.07
C TRP A 268 15.44 5.03 16.62
N LYS A 269 16.15 3.94 16.30
CA LYS A 269 16.70 3.65 14.97
C LYS A 269 15.96 2.49 14.30
N PRO A 270 15.29 2.71 13.17
CA PRO A 270 14.68 1.64 12.40
C PRO A 270 15.71 1.02 11.45
N VAL A 271 15.38 -0.13 10.90
CA VAL A 271 16.20 -0.84 9.90
C VAL A 271 15.31 -1.28 8.75
N PHE A 272 15.75 -1.03 7.52
CA PHE A 272 15.17 -1.66 6.34
C PHE A 272 16.01 -2.87 5.92
N TYR A 273 15.41 -4.06 5.90
CA TYR A 273 16.12 -5.29 5.56
C TYR A 273 15.46 -6.01 4.39
N ASN A 274 16.24 -6.19 3.32
CA ASN A 274 15.80 -6.81 2.06
C ASN A 274 16.62 -8.09 1.81
N PRO A 275 16.18 -9.24 2.37
CA PRO A 275 16.86 -10.52 2.17
C PRO A 275 16.75 -11.03 0.72
N THR A 276 17.69 -11.90 0.33
CA THR A 276 17.69 -12.54 -1.00
C THR A 276 16.46 -13.42 -1.20
N LYS A 277 16.11 -14.23 -0.19
CA LYS A 277 14.83 -14.95 -0.13
C LYS A 277 13.79 -14.02 0.49
N HIS A 278 12.68 -13.81 -0.22
CA HIS A 278 11.63 -12.93 0.27
C HIS A 278 11.01 -13.50 1.56
N ALA A 279 11.13 -12.76 2.66
CA ALA A 279 10.63 -13.18 3.97
C ALA A 279 9.10 -13.27 4.02
N PHE A 280 8.43 -12.29 3.41
CA PHE A 280 6.98 -12.21 3.38
C PHE A 280 6.51 -12.05 1.93
N LEU A 281 5.44 -12.76 1.59
CA LEU A 281 4.76 -12.67 0.30
C LEU A 281 3.29 -12.37 0.55
N GLY A 282 2.66 -11.66 -0.37
CA GLY A 282 1.22 -11.47 -0.32
C GLY A 282 0.58 -11.38 -1.69
N ILE A 283 -0.66 -10.90 -1.70
CA ILE A 283 -1.48 -10.82 -2.91
C ILE A 283 -1.55 -9.36 -3.39
N ALA A 284 -1.09 -9.10 -4.61
CA ALA A 284 -1.19 -7.81 -5.27
C ALA A 284 -2.57 -7.61 -5.94
N PRO A 285 -3.02 -6.36 -6.13
CA PRO A 285 -4.19 -6.06 -6.96
C PRO A 285 -4.07 -6.64 -8.37
N THR A 286 -5.11 -7.33 -8.82
CA THR A 286 -5.20 -7.97 -10.15
C THR A 286 -6.04 -7.17 -11.15
N THR A 287 -6.59 -6.02 -10.74
CA THR A 287 -7.35 -5.11 -11.61
C THR A 287 -6.89 -3.66 -11.45
N LEU A 288 -7.07 -2.87 -12.51
CA LEU A 288 -6.64 -1.48 -12.53
C LEU A 288 -7.41 -0.62 -11.51
N ASP A 289 -8.72 -0.81 -11.39
CA ASP A 289 -9.56 -0.04 -10.47
C ASP A 289 -9.15 -0.24 -9.00
N VAL A 290 -8.91 -1.48 -8.58
CA VAL A 290 -8.44 -1.81 -7.23
C VAL A 290 -7.07 -1.19 -6.98
N ALA A 291 -6.14 -1.27 -7.94
CA ALA A 291 -4.84 -0.63 -7.85
C ALA A 291 -4.97 0.90 -7.71
N LEU A 292 -5.81 1.56 -8.51
CA LEU A 292 -6.00 3.01 -8.47
C LEU A 292 -6.64 3.50 -7.16
N ILE A 293 -7.62 2.77 -6.63
CA ILE A 293 -8.24 3.09 -5.34
C ILE A 293 -7.21 2.98 -4.21
N GLN A 294 -6.37 1.94 -4.24
CA GLN A 294 -5.29 1.77 -3.27
C GLN A 294 -4.30 2.95 -3.30
N PHE A 295 -3.81 3.33 -4.48
CA PHE A 295 -2.87 4.44 -4.63
C PHE A 295 -3.50 5.81 -4.33
N LYS A 296 -4.81 5.98 -4.56
CA LYS A 296 -5.53 7.20 -4.14
C LYS A 296 -5.48 7.32 -2.62
N ARG A 297 -5.86 6.26 -1.90
CA ARG A 297 -5.86 6.24 -0.43
C ARG A 297 -4.48 6.54 0.14
N TRP A 298 -3.43 5.94 -0.45
CA TRP A 298 -2.05 6.22 -0.04
C TRP A 298 -1.67 7.67 -0.29
N ALA A 299 -1.84 8.18 -1.50
CA ALA A 299 -1.48 9.56 -1.83
C ALA A 299 -2.25 10.59 -0.98
N GLU A 300 -3.52 10.33 -0.69
CA GLU A 300 -4.37 11.18 0.15
C GLU A 300 -3.86 11.21 1.59
N GLY A 301 -3.65 10.03 2.21
CA GLY A 301 -3.12 9.96 3.58
C GLY A 301 -1.71 10.55 3.71
N LEU A 302 -0.82 10.26 2.75
CA LEU A 302 0.54 10.78 2.71
C LEU A 302 0.55 12.32 2.60
N PHE A 303 -0.31 12.88 1.77
CA PHE A 303 -0.40 14.34 1.63
C PHE A 303 -1.04 15.02 2.84
N GLN A 304 -1.97 14.35 3.53
CA GLN A 304 -2.48 14.81 4.82
C GLN A 304 -1.39 14.87 5.89
N ILE A 305 -0.46 13.91 5.93
CA ILE A 305 0.70 13.98 6.85
C ILE A 305 1.50 15.25 6.58
N PHE A 306 1.75 15.59 5.31
CA PHE A 306 2.53 16.78 4.92
C PHE A 306 1.98 18.08 5.52
N PHE A 307 0.66 18.24 5.55
CA PHE A 307 0.02 19.43 6.14
C PHE A 307 -0.31 19.31 7.62
N SER A 308 -0.16 18.13 8.21
CA SER A 308 -0.40 17.93 9.63
C SER A 308 0.78 18.41 10.48
N LYS A 309 0.58 18.41 11.80
CA LYS A 309 1.67 18.59 12.77
C LYS A 309 2.79 17.55 12.64
N TYR A 310 2.57 16.45 11.90
CA TYR A 310 3.53 15.38 11.65
C TYR A 310 4.34 15.57 10.36
N CYS A 311 4.30 16.75 9.73
CA CYS A 311 5.21 17.05 8.64
C CYS A 311 6.68 16.78 9.05
N PRO A 312 7.48 16.01 8.29
CA PRO A 312 8.85 15.66 8.67
C PRO A 312 9.74 16.89 8.93
N PHE A 313 9.56 17.96 8.16
CA PHE A 313 10.29 19.23 8.32
C PHE A 313 9.86 20.06 9.54
N ILE A 314 8.75 19.71 10.19
CA ILE A 314 8.27 20.37 11.41
C ILE A 314 8.49 19.44 12.61
N TYR A 315 7.89 18.25 12.57
CA TYR A 315 7.91 17.30 13.68
C TYR A 315 9.27 16.64 13.87
N GLY A 316 9.93 16.31 12.74
CA GLY A 316 11.23 15.63 12.69
C GLY A 316 12.42 16.58 12.71
N HIS A 317 12.20 17.89 12.61
CA HIS A 317 13.27 18.89 12.63
C HIS A 317 14.11 18.77 13.91
N GLY A 318 15.43 18.64 13.75
CA GLY A 318 16.36 18.43 14.86
C GLY A 318 16.29 17.07 15.54
N LYS A 319 15.37 16.17 15.14
CA LYS A 319 15.19 14.82 15.73
C LYS A 319 15.63 13.70 14.80
N ILE A 320 15.44 13.89 13.49
CA ILE A 320 15.89 12.97 12.44
C ILE A 320 16.73 13.73 11.41
N ASN A 321 17.60 13.02 10.69
CA ASN A 321 18.48 13.60 9.68
C ASN A 321 17.67 14.29 8.56
N LEU A 322 18.18 15.39 8.00
CA LEU A 322 17.58 16.06 6.85
C LEU A 322 17.37 15.10 5.66
N GLY A 323 18.31 14.18 5.41
CA GLY A 323 18.14 13.16 4.37
C GLY A 323 16.92 12.25 4.61
N ALA A 324 16.69 11.85 5.86
CA ALA A 324 15.48 11.11 6.23
C ALA A 324 14.22 11.96 6.09
N GLN A 325 14.25 13.25 6.50
CA GLN A 325 13.12 14.17 6.31
C GLN A 325 12.75 14.29 4.83
N MET A 326 13.74 14.47 3.95
CA MET A 326 13.55 14.52 2.50
C MET A 326 13.01 13.19 1.97
N GLY A 327 13.54 12.06 2.43
CA GLY A 327 13.08 10.72 2.04
C GLY A 327 11.60 10.47 2.36
N TYR A 328 11.12 10.89 3.53
CA TYR A 328 9.68 10.88 3.82
C TYR A 328 8.92 11.76 2.82
N CYS A 329 9.38 13.00 2.61
CA CYS A 329 8.69 13.97 1.77
C CYS A 329 8.56 13.59 0.29
N VAL A 330 9.46 12.76 -0.25
CA VAL A 330 9.31 12.18 -1.60
C VAL A 330 7.96 11.48 -1.76
N TYR A 331 7.53 10.73 -0.74
CA TYR A 331 6.23 10.04 -0.74
C TYR A 331 5.08 10.95 -0.33
N LEU A 332 5.30 11.86 0.64
CA LEU A 332 4.26 12.79 1.09
C LEU A 332 3.76 13.75 -0.01
N LEU A 333 4.57 13.98 -1.05
CA LEU A 333 4.26 14.88 -2.16
C LEU A 333 3.76 14.17 -3.42
N TRP A 334 3.37 12.89 -3.36
CA TRP A 334 2.78 12.17 -4.49
C TRP A 334 1.55 12.87 -5.08
N ALA A 335 0.62 13.33 -4.23
CA ALA A 335 -0.59 13.99 -4.69
C ALA A 335 -0.31 15.29 -5.49
N PRO A 336 0.49 16.25 -4.99
CA PRO A 336 0.89 17.44 -5.76
C PRO A 336 1.54 17.19 -7.13
N VAL A 337 2.28 16.08 -7.29
CA VAL A 337 2.91 15.72 -8.57
C VAL A 337 1.90 15.48 -9.70
N SER A 338 0.61 15.30 -9.37
CA SER A 338 -0.47 15.28 -10.35
C SER A 338 -0.56 16.56 -11.19
N LEU A 339 -0.37 17.74 -10.59
CA LEU A 339 -0.53 19.03 -11.27
C LEU A 339 0.48 19.26 -12.42
N PRO A 340 1.81 19.15 -12.21
CA PRO A 340 2.73 19.27 -13.32
C PRO A 340 2.52 18.15 -14.35
N THR A 341 2.12 16.95 -13.92
CA THR A 341 1.84 15.86 -14.86
C THR A 341 0.65 16.18 -15.76
N MET A 342 -0.44 16.73 -15.21
CA MET A 342 -1.60 17.20 -15.97
C MET A 342 -1.21 18.26 -17.00
N TYR A 343 -0.30 19.17 -16.64
CA TYR A 343 0.24 20.14 -17.59
C TYR A 343 0.95 19.45 -18.76
N TYR A 344 1.88 18.52 -18.49
CA TYR A 344 2.67 17.85 -19.53
C TYR A 344 1.87 16.90 -20.43
N VAL A 345 0.72 16.38 -19.98
CA VAL A 345 -0.11 15.49 -20.81
C VAL A 345 -1.20 16.22 -21.59
N ILE A 346 -1.52 17.47 -21.24
CA ILE A 346 -2.58 18.26 -21.88
C ILE A 346 -2.00 19.39 -22.73
N ILE A 347 -1.13 20.23 -22.16
CA ILE A 347 -0.70 21.47 -22.78
C ILE A 347 0.15 21.24 -24.05
N PRO A 348 1.11 20.29 -24.08
CA PRO A 348 1.82 19.96 -25.31
C PRO A 348 0.90 19.50 -26.45
N ALA A 349 -0.11 18.68 -26.12
CA ALA A 349 -1.08 18.17 -27.07
C ALA A 349 -1.97 19.30 -27.64
N LEU A 350 -2.43 20.20 -26.79
CA LEU A 350 -3.18 21.38 -27.19
C LEU A 350 -2.33 22.35 -28.02
N GLY A 351 -1.09 22.62 -27.60
CA GLY A 351 -0.16 23.45 -28.38
C GLY A 351 0.07 22.90 -29.78
N LEU A 352 0.14 21.57 -29.93
CA LEU A 352 0.26 20.92 -31.24
C LEU A 352 -0.99 21.10 -32.12
N LEU A 353 -2.20 21.13 -31.53
CA LEU A 353 -3.44 21.39 -32.27
C LEU A 353 -3.54 22.83 -32.77
N HIS A 354 -3.11 23.78 -31.94
CA HIS A 354 -3.17 25.21 -32.25
C HIS A 354 -1.93 25.76 -32.96
N ASN A 355 -0.98 24.90 -33.34
CA ASN A 355 0.29 25.28 -33.95
C ASN A 355 1.09 26.28 -33.08
N VAL A 356 1.05 26.10 -31.76
CA VAL A 356 1.83 26.88 -30.79
C VAL A 356 3.03 26.05 -30.34
N PRO A 357 4.27 26.45 -30.70
CA PRO A 357 5.47 25.76 -30.25
C PRO A 357 5.76 26.08 -28.78
N LEU A 358 6.01 25.05 -27.97
CA LEU A 358 6.26 25.18 -26.53
C LEU A 358 7.72 24.97 -26.12
N PHE A 359 8.52 24.36 -27.01
CA PHE A 359 9.89 23.99 -26.74
C PHE A 359 10.84 24.73 -27.68
N PRO A 360 12.13 24.87 -27.30
CA PRO A 360 13.15 25.37 -28.21
C PRO A 360 13.25 24.48 -29.46
N GLU A 361 13.64 25.10 -30.58
CA GLU A 361 14.00 24.38 -31.80
C GLU A 361 15.09 23.34 -31.54
N VAL A 362 14.98 22.17 -32.17
CA VAL A 362 15.94 21.07 -31.97
C VAL A 362 17.36 21.45 -32.41
N SER A 363 17.50 22.35 -33.37
CA SER A 363 18.78 22.93 -33.82
C SER A 363 19.38 23.94 -32.82
N SER A 364 18.58 24.42 -31.86
CA SER A 364 19.02 25.38 -30.85
C SER A 364 19.84 24.71 -29.76
N LEU A 365 20.92 25.38 -29.32
CA LEU A 365 21.68 24.97 -28.13
C LEU A 365 20.81 24.90 -26.86
N TRP A 366 19.71 25.66 -26.80
CA TRP A 366 18.75 25.64 -25.69
C TRP A 366 17.92 24.38 -25.62
N PHE A 367 17.87 23.55 -26.66
CA PHE A 367 17.23 22.24 -26.63
C PHE A 367 18.06 21.20 -25.86
N LEU A 368 19.39 21.35 -25.86
CA LEU A 368 20.32 20.37 -25.28
C LEU A 368 20.04 20.04 -23.79
N PRO A 369 19.76 21.02 -22.91
CA PRO A 369 19.43 20.70 -21.51
C PRO A 369 18.15 19.86 -21.37
N PHE A 370 17.11 20.12 -22.18
CA PHE A 370 15.87 19.35 -22.15
C PHE A 370 16.10 17.91 -22.63
N ALA A 371 16.81 17.76 -23.75
CA ALA A 371 17.18 16.45 -24.28
C ALA A 371 18.03 15.66 -23.28
N TYR A 372 19.02 16.31 -22.65
CA TYR A 372 19.87 15.70 -21.64
C TYR A 372 19.07 15.21 -20.43
N VAL A 373 18.23 16.06 -19.82
CA VAL A 373 17.45 15.67 -18.64
C VAL A 373 16.46 14.55 -18.98
N PHE A 374 15.79 14.63 -20.13
CA PHE A 374 14.88 13.58 -20.59
C PHE A 374 15.61 12.24 -20.81
N ALA A 375 16.72 12.26 -21.55
CA ALA A 375 17.50 11.07 -21.86
C ALA A 375 18.12 10.48 -20.59
N ALA A 376 18.78 11.29 -19.76
CA ALA A 376 19.40 10.85 -18.52
C ALA A 376 18.35 10.21 -17.60
N LYS A 377 17.25 10.90 -17.28
CA LYS A 377 16.18 10.35 -16.41
C LYS A 377 15.63 9.03 -16.95
N THR A 378 15.42 8.94 -18.26
CA THR A 378 14.81 7.75 -18.88
C THR A 378 15.79 6.57 -18.88
N ILE A 379 17.06 6.81 -19.24
CA ILE A 379 18.11 5.79 -19.24
C ILE A 379 18.40 5.32 -17.82
N TYR A 380 18.57 6.23 -16.86
CA TYR A 380 18.82 5.86 -15.47
C TYR A 380 17.68 5.03 -14.89
N SER A 381 16.42 5.48 -15.06
CA SER A 381 15.26 4.71 -14.60
C SER A 381 15.20 3.32 -15.23
N LEU A 382 15.49 3.19 -16.53
CA LEU A 382 15.51 1.88 -17.19
C LEU A 382 16.62 0.98 -16.64
N VAL A 383 17.84 1.51 -16.54
CA VAL A 383 19.01 0.77 -16.05
C VAL A 383 18.80 0.31 -14.61
N GLU A 384 18.28 1.19 -13.75
CA GLU A 384 17.99 0.87 -12.35
C GLU A 384 16.96 -0.26 -12.22
N ASP A 385 15.85 -0.21 -12.95
CA ASP A 385 14.82 -1.24 -12.89
C ASP A 385 15.34 -2.59 -13.43
N LEU A 386 16.13 -2.58 -14.51
CA LEU A 386 16.77 -3.80 -15.04
C LEU A 386 17.77 -4.42 -14.05
N ILE A 387 18.61 -3.60 -13.40
CA ILE A 387 19.53 -4.07 -12.34
C ILE A 387 18.73 -4.63 -11.17
N CYS A 388 17.58 -4.05 -10.86
CA CYS A 388 16.68 -4.51 -9.81
C CYS A 388 15.92 -5.80 -10.16
N GLY A 389 16.05 -6.31 -11.40
CA GLY A 389 15.49 -7.58 -11.85
C GLY A 389 14.12 -7.47 -12.52
N ASP A 390 13.70 -6.26 -12.91
CA ASP A 390 12.52 -6.07 -13.76
C ASP A 390 12.86 -6.34 -15.25
N THR A 391 11.84 -6.41 -16.10
CA THR A 391 11.99 -6.56 -17.55
C THR A 391 11.82 -5.21 -18.26
N LEU A 392 12.28 -5.10 -19.51
CA LEU A 392 12.05 -3.91 -20.33
C LEU A 392 10.55 -3.60 -20.52
N LYS A 393 9.72 -4.64 -20.64
CA LYS A 393 8.25 -4.49 -20.72
C LYS A 393 7.65 -4.10 -19.37
N GLY A 394 8.18 -4.63 -18.26
CA GLY A 394 7.81 -4.23 -16.90
C GLY A 394 8.11 -2.76 -16.63
N TRP A 395 9.31 -2.29 -17.00
CA TRP A 395 9.67 -0.87 -16.95
C TRP A 395 8.72 0.01 -17.80
N TRP A 396 8.36 -0.44 -19.02
CA TRP A 396 7.40 0.28 -19.85
C TRP A 396 6.02 0.36 -19.19
N ASN A 397 5.57 -0.73 -18.54
CA ASN A 397 4.35 -0.73 -17.74
C ASN A 397 4.45 0.22 -16.53
N LEU A 398 5.63 0.33 -15.89
CA LEU A 398 5.89 1.29 -14.82
C LEU A 398 5.70 2.73 -15.29
N GLN A 399 6.28 3.10 -16.43
CA GLN A 399 6.09 4.44 -17.00
C GLN A 399 4.61 4.73 -17.29
N ARG A 400 3.86 3.74 -17.81
CA ARG A 400 2.41 3.85 -18.04
C ARG A 400 1.67 4.09 -16.72
N MET A 401 1.94 3.26 -15.72
CA MET A 401 1.26 3.33 -14.44
C MET A 401 1.59 4.60 -13.67
N TRP A 402 2.79 5.17 -13.84
CA TRP A 402 3.12 6.49 -13.31
C TRP A 402 2.22 7.58 -13.88
N ILE A 403 2.04 7.64 -15.20
CA ILE A 403 1.15 8.62 -15.83
C ILE A 403 -0.29 8.39 -15.38
N ILE A 404 -0.78 7.15 -15.44
CA ILE A 404 -2.14 6.80 -15.04
C ILE A 404 -2.41 7.20 -13.58
N ARG A 405 -1.55 6.83 -12.62
CA ARG A 405 -1.73 7.15 -11.20
C ARG A 405 -1.72 8.67 -10.96
N ARG A 406 -0.80 9.39 -11.62
CA ARG A 406 -0.63 10.85 -11.45
C ARG A 406 -1.81 11.64 -12.00
N THR A 407 -2.38 11.25 -13.14
CA THR A 407 -3.53 11.93 -13.75
C THR A 407 -4.87 11.51 -13.13
N THR A 408 -4.89 10.44 -12.32
CA THR A 408 -6.11 9.94 -11.67
C THR A 408 -5.98 9.92 -10.14
N SER A 409 -5.51 8.82 -9.55
CA SER A 409 -5.43 8.60 -8.11
C SER A 409 -4.84 9.79 -7.35
N TYR A 410 -3.71 10.33 -7.81
CA TYR A 410 -3.01 11.43 -7.15
C TYR A 410 -3.73 12.76 -7.33
N LEU A 411 -4.38 12.97 -8.49
CA LEU A 411 -5.20 14.14 -8.75
C LEU A 411 -6.42 14.17 -7.81
N PHE A 412 -7.12 13.05 -7.69
CA PHE A 412 -8.24 12.94 -6.75
C PHE A 412 -7.78 13.08 -5.31
N ALA A 413 -6.66 12.44 -4.93
CA ALA A 413 -6.08 12.61 -3.61
C ALA A 413 -5.72 14.07 -3.30
N PHE A 414 -5.18 14.80 -4.28
CA PHE A 414 -4.87 16.22 -4.16
C PHE A 414 -6.13 17.04 -3.91
N ILE A 415 -7.15 16.88 -4.76
CA ILE A 415 -8.44 17.58 -4.65
C ILE A 415 -9.09 17.28 -3.30
N ASP A 416 -9.21 16.01 -2.93
CA ASP A 416 -9.86 15.59 -1.69
C ASP A 416 -9.13 16.14 -0.46
N THR A 417 -7.79 16.15 -0.47
CA THR A 417 -6.99 16.70 0.63
C THR A 417 -7.14 18.23 0.73
N VAL A 418 -7.20 18.94 -0.39
CA VAL A 418 -7.44 20.40 -0.41
C VAL A 418 -8.84 20.73 0.10
N ILE A 419 -9.87 20.01 -0.36
CA ILE A 419 -11.26 20.17 0.12
C ILE A 419 -11.34 19.88 1.63
N TRP A 420 -10.64 18.86 2.10
CA TRP A 420 -10.54 18.52 3.52
C TRP A 420 -9.88 19.66 4.33
N GLN A 421 -8.76 20.22 3.85
CA GLN A 421 -8.09 21.37 4.49
C GLN A 421 -8.99 22.60 4.59
N LEU A 422 -9.87 22.80 3.59
CA LEU A 422 -10.85 23.89 3.59
C LEU A 422 -12.08 23.61 4.48
N GLY A 423 -12.16 22.43 5.13
CA GLY A 423 -13.23 22.07 6.07
C GLY A 423 -14.52 21.57 5.41
N PHE A 424 -14.51 21.29 4.10
CA PHE A 424 -15.73 20.96 3.35
C PHE A 424 -16.05 19.46 3.28
N ALA A 425 -15.13 18.56 3.69
CA ALA A 425 -15.36 17.12 3.63
C ALA A 425 -14.67 16.35 4.76
N GLN A 426 -15.21 15.18 5.09
CA GLN A 426 -14.51 14.15 5.86
C GLN A 426 -13.94 13.10 4.90
N THR A 427 -12.72 12.65 5.18
CA THR A 427 -12.03 11.62 4.40
C THR A 427 -12.78 10.29 4.49
N SER A 428 -13.11 9.68 3.35
CA SER A 428 -13.78 8.38 3.31
C SER A 428 -12.77 7.24 3.12
N PHE A 429 -12.88 6.19 3.93
CA PHE A 429 -12.03 5.02 3.85
C PHE A 429 -12.76 3.89 3.12
N SER A 430 -12.21 3.43 2.00
CA SER A 430 -12.70 2.24 1.29
C SER A 430 -11.69 1.10 1.40
N VAL A 431 -12.19 -0.11 1.67
CA VAL A 431 -11.38 -1.33 1.69
C VAL A 431 -11.36 -1.92 0.27
N THR A 432 -10.17 -2.21 -0.23
CA THR A 432 -9.98 -2.87 -1.53
C THR A 432 -9.96 -4.38 -1.35
N ALA A 433 -11.00 -5.06 -1.84
CA ALA A 433 -10.98 -6.51 -1.96
C ALA A 433 -10.07 -6.92 -3.13
N LYS A 434 -9.15 -7.87 -2.89
CA LYS A 434 -8.20 -8.36 -3.90
C LYS A 434 -8.60 -9.73 -4.50
N VAL A 435 -9.76 -10.25 -4.10
CA VAL A 435 -10.33 -11.48 -4.65
C VAL A 435 -11.13 -11.12 -5.90
N VAL A 436 -10.88 -11.84 -6.98
CA VAL A 436 -11.51 -11.61 -8.29
C VAL A 436 -11.97 -12.93 -8.90
N ASP A 437 -12.93 -12.83 -9.83
CA ASP A 437 -13.43 -13.97 -10.59
C ASP A 437 -12.34 -14.58 -11.50
N ASP A 438 -12.47 -15.87 -11.81
CA ASP A 438 -11.51 -16.63 -12.62
C ASP A 438 -11.25 -16.00 -14.00
N ASP A 439 -12.29 -15.43 -14.63
CA ASP A 439 -12.18 -14.74 -15.91
C ASP A 439 -11.25 -13.51 -15.83
N VAL A 440 -11.32 -12.76 -14.73
CA VAL A 440 -10.48 -11.58 -14.47
C VAL A 440 -9.05 -12.03 -14.20
N LEU A 441 -8.88 -13.08 -13.41
CA LEU A 441 -7.56 -13.65 -13.11
C LEU A 441 -6.86 -14.14 -14.38
N LYS A 442 -7.58 -14.79 -15.30
CA LYS A 442 -7.05 -15.24 -16.58
C LYS A 442 -6.55 -14.07 -17.44
N ARG A 443 -7.32 -12.98 -17.52
CA ARG A 443 -6.88 -11.76 -18.23
C ARG A 443 -5.64 -11.15 -17.59
N TYR A 444 -5.62 -11.08 -16.26
CA TYR A 444 -4.46 -10.60 -15.52
C TYR A 444 -3.21 -11.44 -15.79
N GLN A 445 -3.30 -12.77 -15.76
CA GLN A 445 -2.20 -13.69 -16.12
C GLN A 445 -1.73 -13.54 -17.57
N GLN A 446 -2.64 -13.17 -18.48
CA GLN A 446 -2.33 -12.83 -19.87
C GLN A 446 -1.77 -11.41 -20.05
N GLU A 447 -1.54 -10.67 -18.96
CA GLU A 447 -1.04 -9.30 -18.95
C GLU A 447 -1.97 -8.31 -19.68
N ILE A 448 -3.28 -8.56 -19.59
CA ILE A 448 -4.33 -7.71 -20.17
C ILE A 448 -4.90 -6.80 -19.07
N MET A 449 -4.87 -5.49 -19.31
CA MET A 449 -5.42 -4.50 -18.37
C MET A 449 -6.96 -4.53 -18.33
N GLU A 450 -7.51 -4.37 -17.14
CA GLU A 450 -8.95 -4.41 -16.88
C GLU A 450 -9.54 -2.99 -16.82
N PHE A 451 -10.52 -2.70 -17.67
CA PHE A 451 -11.21 -1.39 -17.74
C PHE A 451 -12.73 -1.48 -17.54
N GLY A 452 -13.27 -2.67 -17.23
CA GLY A 452 -14.71 -2.95 -17.20
C GLY A 452 -15.52 -2.17 -16.15
N THR A 453 -14.87 -1.59 -15.15
CA THR A 453 -15.53 -0.85 -14.06
C THR A 453 -15.96 0.56 -14.50
N LEU A 454 -17.18 0.97 -14.15
CA LEU A 454 -17.63 2.35 -14.35
C LEU A 454 -16.91 3.30 -13.38
N SER A 455 -15.87 4.00 -13.87
CA SER A 455 -15.07 4.92 -13.07
C SER A 455 -14.77 6.24 -13.79
N ILE A 456 -14.85 7.35 -13.06
CA ILE A 456 -14.41 8.67 -13.55
C ILE A 456 -12.91 8.65 -13.88
N MET A 457 -12.10 7.90 -13.12
CA MET A 457 -10.66 7.76 -13.39
C MET A 457 -10.42 7.19 -14.79
N PHE A 458 -11.22 6.20 -15.22
CA PHE A 458 -11.12 5.62 -16.57
C PHE A 458 -11.58 6.60 -17.65
N THR A 459 -12.54 7.48 -17.34
CA THR A 459 -12.93 8.57 -18.24
C THR A 459 -11.76 9.54 -18.45
N ILE A 460 -11.03 9.92 -17.39
CA ILE A 460 -9.84 10.78 -17.50
C ILE A 460 -8.74 10.11 -18.33
N ILE A 461 -8.43 8.83 -18.05
CA ILE A 461 -7.41 8.06 -18.78
C ILE A 461 -7.75 8.01 -20.28
N ALA A 462 -8.99 7.63 -20.61
CA ALA A 462 -9.46 7.54 -21.98
C ALA A 462 -9.44 8.91 -22.70
N THR A 463 -9.88 9.98 -22.04
CA THR A 463 -9.84 11.34 -22.59
C THR A 463 -8.42 11.81 -22.89
N ILE A 464 -7.48 11.62 -21.95
CA ILE A 464 -6.06 12.02 -22.16
C ILE A 464 -5.43 11.22 -23.30
N ALA A 465 -5.74 9.92 -23.39
CA ALA A 465 -5.29 9.08 -24.48
C ALA A 465 -5.83 9.56 -25.84
N LEU A 466 -7.12 9.89 -25.93
CA LEU A 466 -7.73 10.40 -27.16
C LEU A 466 -7.22 11.79 -27.54
N LEU A 467 -7.07 12.70 -26.58
CA LEU A 467 -6.53 14.04 -26.81
C LEU A 467 -5.15 13.96 -27.47
N ASN A 468 -4.23 13.18 -26.89
CA ASN A 468 -2.89 13.02 -27.46
C ASN A 468 -2.89 12.32 -28.82
N LEU A 469 -3.82 11.39 -29.06
CA LEU A 469 -3.98 10.74 -30.36
C LEU A 469 -4.46 11.73 -31.43
N PHE A 470 -5.48 12.53 -31.12
CA PHE A 470 -6.02 13.53 -32.04
C PHE A 470 -4.98 14.62 -32.34
N SER A 471 -4.29 15.12 -31.32
CA SER A 471 -3.21 16.09 -31.46
C SER A 471 -2.06 15.56 -32.32
N LEU A 472 -1.63 14.32 -32.09
CA LEU A 472 -0.56 13.71 -32.89
C LEU A 472 -1.00 13.53 -34.36
N GLY A 473 -2.22 13.05 -34.58
CA GLY A 473 -2.78 12.90 -35.93
C GLY A 473 -2.87 14.24 -36.67
N TRP A 474 -3.25 15.31 -35.96
CA TRP A 474 -3.25 16.67 -36.49
C TRP A 474 -1.84 17.17 -36.83
N GLY A 475 -0.88 16.97 -35.93
CA GLY A 475 0.52 17.31 -36.17
C GLY A 475 1.07 16.61 -37.42
N ILE A 476 0.86 15.29 -37.53
CA ILE A 476 1.27 14.51 -38.72
C ILE A 476 0.59 15.04 -39.98
N LYS A 477 -0.72 15.32 -39.93
CA LYS A 477 -1.46 15.89 -41.06
C LYS A 477 -0.82 17.20 -41.52
N ASN A 478 -0.52 18.13 -40.62
CA ASN A 478 0.04 19.42 -40.98
C ASN A 478 1.47 19.31 -41.57
N VAL A 479 2.24 18.31 -41.14
CA VAL A 479 3.55 18.00 -41.73
C VAL A 479 3.40 17.44 -43.14
N VAL A 480 2.49 16.48 -43.35
CA VAL A 480 2.29 15.81 -44.64
C VAL A 480 1.68 16.74 -45.69
N PHE A 481 0.70 17.57 -45.30
CA PHE A 481 -0.03 18.45 -46.23
C PHE A 481 0.61 19.85 -46.36
N GLY A 482 1.82 20.05 -45.83
CA GLY A 482 2.67 21.18 -46.19
C GLY A 482 2.39 22.52 -45.50
N THR A 483 1.52 22.58 -44.49
CA THR A 483 1.26 23.81 -43.73
C THR A 483 2.37 24.16 -42.72
N ILE A 484 3.24 23.21 -42.33
CA ILE A 484 4.28 23.39 -41.29
C ILE A 484 5.71 23.06 -41.79
N LEU A 485 5.92 22.85 -43.09
CA LEU A 485 7.19 22.28 -43.59
C LEU A 485 8.45 23.12 -43.26
N MET A 486 8.31 24.43 -43.02
CA MET A 486 9.42 25.33 -42.61
C MET A 486 9.63 25.42 -41.08
N ASP A 487 8.72 24.90 -40.26
CA ASP A 487 8.71 25.05 -38.79
C ASP A 487 8.70 23.70 -38.04
N LEU A 488 8.93 22.58 -38.73
CA LEU A 488 8.88 21.23 -38.15
C LEU A 488 9.75 21.09 -36.89
N GLU A 489 10.95 21.69 -36.91
CA GLU A 489 11.90 21.64 -35.80
C GLU A 489 11.33 22.14 -34.48
N LYS A 490 10.38 23.10 -34.54
CA LYS A 490 9.71 23.67 -33.36
C LYS A 490 8.71 22.69 -32.73
N PHE A 491 8.17 21.76 -33.52
CA PHE A 491 7.12 20.84 -33.08
C PHE A 491 7.61 19.41 -32.79
N ILE A 492 8.83 19.04 -33.20
CA ILE A 492 9.42 17.71 -32.93
C ILE A 492 9.30 17.31 -31.45
N PRO A 493 9.61 18.17 -30.46
CA PRO A 493 9.48 17.79 -29.05
C PRO A 493 8.03 17.49 -28.64
N GLN A 494 7.07 18.31 -29.06
CA GLN A 494 5.64 18.09 -28.80
C GLN A 494 5.13 16.81 -29.46
N MET A 495 5.48 16.58 -30.73
CA MET A 495 5.15 15.35 -31.44
C MET A 495 5.76 14.11 -30.78
N THR A 496 6.99 14.22 -30.27
CA THR A 496 7.67 13.15 -29.54
C THR A 496 6.94 12.83 -28.23
N ILE A 497 6.58 13.85 -27.43
CA ILE A 497 5.84 13.68 -26.18
C ILE A 497 4.47 13.05 -26.44
N SER A 498 3.69 13.58 -27.39
CA SER A 498 2.39 13.02 -27.74
C SER A 498 2.51 11.61 -28.31
N GLY A 499 3.54 11.34 -29.12
CA GLY A 499 3.87 10.00 -29.60
C GLY A 499 4.14 9.00 -28.47
N LEU A 500 4.97 9.37 -27.50
CA LEU A 500 5.25 8.54 -26.32
C LEU A 500 3.99 8.30 -25.49
N LEU A 501 3.14 9.32 -25.29
CA LEU A 501 1.88 9.18 -24.57
C LEU A 501 0.89 8.27 -25.32
N VAL A 502 0.81 8.35 -26.65
CA VAL A 502 0.02 7.41 -27.46
C VAL A 502 0.55 5.98 -27.28
N LEU A 503 1.87 5.77 -27.38
CA LEU A 503 2.47 4.45 -27.19
C LEU A 503 2.24 3.88 -25.78
N LEU A 504 2.32 4.71 -24.74
CA LEU A 504 2.01 4.30 -23.37
C LEU A 504 0.55 3.89 -23.21
N ASN A 505 -0.37 4.55 -23.93
CA ASN A 505 -1.81 4.29 -23.85
C ASN A 505 -2.33 3.21 -24.82
N ILE A 506 -1.46 2.44 -25.48
CA ILE A 506 -1.88 1.31 -26.34
C ILE A 506 -2.92 0.38 -25.66
N PRO A 507 -2.76 -0.05 -24.39
CA PRO A 507 -3.76 -0.89 -23.73
C PRO A 507 -5.13 -0.22 -23.56
N VAL A 508 -5.15 1.11 -23.45
CA VAL A 508 -6.38 1.90 -23.39
C VAL A 508 -7.09 1.81 -24.74
N TYR A 509 -6.41 2.07 -25.86
CA TYR A 509 -7.00 1.94 -27.19
C TYR A 509 -7.46 0.51 -27.49
N GLN A 510 -6.70 -0.50 -27.08
CA GLN A 510 -7.14 -1.89 -27.18
C GLN A 510 -8.46 -2.11 -26.44
N ALA A 511 -8.63 -1.50 -25.26
CA ALA A 511 -9.87 -1.59 -24.49
C ALA A 511 -11.07 -0.89 -25.16
N PHE A 512 -10.88 0.05 -26.10
CA PHE A 512 -11.97 0.60 -26.92
C PHE A 512 -12.56 -0.42 -27.90
N PHE A 513 -11.74 -1.35 -28.40
CA PHE A 513 -12.10 -2.28 -29.48
C PHE A 513 -12.30 -3.73 -29.00
N ARG A 514 -12.11 -4.00 -27.70
CA ARG A 514 -12.31 -5.32 -27.10
C ARG A 514 -13.80 -5.63 -26.92
N ASN A 515 -14.16 -6.90 -27.09
CA ASN A 515 -15.51 -7.43 -26.91
C ASN A 515 -15.68 -8.27 -25.63
N ASP A 516 -14.71 -8.22 -24.72
CA ASP A 516 -14.75 -8.94 -23.43
C ASP A 516 -15.13 -8.00 -22.26
N LYS A 517 -15.41 -8.58 -21.08
CA LYS A 517 -15.85 -7.82 -19.89
C LYS A 517 -14.82 -6.81 -19.36
N GLY A 518 -13.55 -6.92 -19.76
CA GLY A 518 -12.50 -5.99 -19.39
C GLY A 518 -12.32 -4.81 -20.35
N CYS A 519 -13.17 -4.67 -21.37
CA CYS A 519 -13.20 -3.51 -22.25
C CYS A 519 -13.71 -2.25 -21.54
N LEU A 520 -13.53 -1.08 -22.17
CA LEU A 520 -14.10 0.17 -21.64
C LEU A 520 -15.63 0.17 -21.81
N PRO A 521 -16.41 0.45 -20.75
CA PRO A 521 -17.85 0.61 -20.88
C PRO A 521 -18.21 1.67 -21.92
N SER A 522 -19.27 1.42 -22.71
CA SER A 522 -19.69 2.32 -23.80
C SER A 522 -19.96 3.74 -23.35
N SER A 523 -20.43 3.92 -22.11
CA SER A 523 -20.65 5.24 -21.51
C SER A 523 -19.35 6.01 -21.27
N ILE A 524 -18.26 5.33 -20.91
CA ILE A 524 -16.92 5.93 -20.76
C ILE A 524 -16.34 6.26 -22.13
N VAL A 525 -16.47 5.35 -23.10
CA VAL A 525 -16.06 5.59 -24.49
C VAL A 525 -16.73 6.84 -25.05
N PHE A 526 -18.07 6.93 -24.94
CA PHE A 526 -18.81 8.10 -25.41
C PHE A 526 -18.37 9.40 -24.71
N LYS A 527 -18.33 9.41 -23.37
CA LYS A 527 -17.90 10.59 -22.60
C LYS A 527 -16.49 11.04 -22.96
N SER A 528 -15.55 10.10 -23.06
CA SER A 528 -14.16 10.44 -23.35
C SER A 528 -13.97 11.00 -24.76
N ILE A 529 -14.68 10.46 -25.77
CA ILE A 529 -14.69 11.00 -27.13
C ILE A 529 -15.27 12.41 -27.16
N VAL A 530 -16.42 12.63 -26.51
CA VAL A 530 -17.04 13.96 -26.45
C VAL A 530 -16.11 14.97 -25.77
N ILE A 531 -15.57 14.65 -24.59
CA ILE A 531 -14.70 15.56 -23.84
C ILE A 531 -13.40 15.84 -24.61
N ALA A 532 -12.75 14.82 -25.16
CA ALA A 532 -11.52 15.00 -25.95
C ALA A 532 -11.76 15.84 -27.21
N SER A 533 -12.89 15.61 -27.90
CA SER A 533 -13.26 16.40 -29.09
C SER A 533 -13.55 17.85 -28.73
N LEU A 534 -14.27 18.11 -27.65
CA LEU A 534 -14.51 19.47 -27.15
C LEU A 534 -13.20 20.16 -26.78
N ALA A 535 -12.29 19.47 -26.09
CA ALA A 535 -10.97 20.00 -25.75
C ALA A 535 -10.16 20.38 -27.00
N CYS A 536 -10.26 19.60 -28.09
CA CYS A 536 -9.61 19.94 -29.36
C CYS A 536 -10.22 21.15 -30.07
N LEU A 537 -11.45 21.53 -29.73
CA LEU A 537 -12.17 22.67 -30.30
C LEU A 537 -12.08 23.93 -29.43
N MET A 538 -11.49 23.84 -28.23
CA MET A 538 -11.36 25.01 -27.34
C MET A 538 -10.40 26.04 -27.95
N PRO A 539 -10.82 27.29 -28.17
CA PRO A 539 -9.91 28.32 -28.61
C PRO A 539 -8.91 28.64 -27.48
N ILE A 540 -7.61 28.55 -27.78
CA ILE A 540 -6.55 29.04 -26.91
C ILE A 540 -6.23 30.46 -27.38
N TYR A 541 -6.67 31.45 -26.60
CA TYR A 541 -6.44 32.87 -26.84
C TYR A 541 -5.10 33.32 -26.28
#